data_AF-A0A349HPH0-F1
#
_entry.id   AF-A0A349HPH0-F1
#
_cell.length_a   1.000
_cell.length_b   1.000
_cell.length_c   1.000
_cell.angle_alpha   90.00
_cell.angle_beta   90.00
_cell.angle_gamma   90.00
#
_symmetry.space_group_name_H-M   'P 1'
#
loop_
_entity.id
_entity.type
_entity.pdbx_description
1 polymer ?
#
loop_
_entity_poly.entity_id
_entity_poly.type
_entity_poly.pdbx_seq_one_letter_code
_entity_poly.pdbx_strand_id
1 'polypeptide(L)'
;WPNPLLRLVIRLAMLPVIAGLSYELNRYVGRSSSDNIFTKIIAYPGFLIQKITTKEPDDSMIEVAIAAMKRVIPQGGEDDRW
;
A
#
# COMPACT_ATOMS: atom_id res chain seq x y z
N TRP A 1 20.24 14.66 34.39
CA TRP A 1 20.25 13.92 33.11
C TRP A 1 19.48 12.64 33.31
N PRO A 2 18.37 12.35 32.61
CA PRO A 2 17.55 11.20 32.96
C PRO A 2 18.30 9.89 32.65
N ASN A 3 18.05 8.90 33.49
CA ASN A 3 18.75 7.63 33.58
C ASN A 3 18.70 6.86 32.22
N PRO A 4 19.83 6.42 31.64
CA PRO A 4 19.86 5.78 30.31
C PRO A 4 18.96 4.55 30.17
N LEU A 5 18.75 3.80 31.26
CA LEU A 5 17.84 2.66 31.31
C LEU A 5 16.37 3.06 31.08
N LEU A 6 15.92 4.17 31.70
CA LEU A 6 14.55 4.66 31.54
C LEU A 6 14.26 5.05 30.08
N ARG A 7 15.26 5.61 29.38
CA ARG A 7 15.15 5.98 27.96
C ARG A 7 14.99 4.76 27.06
N LEU A 8 15.66 3.65 27.38
CA LEU A 8 15.55 2.40 26.63
C LEU A 8 14.15 1.80 26.78
N VAL A 9 13.63 1.75 28.01
CA VAL A 9 12.28 1.23 28.31
C VAL A 9 11.21 2.06 27.61
N ILE A 10 11.29 3.39 27.66
CA ILE A 10 10.34 4.27 26.97
C ILE A 10 10.37 4.03 25.45
N ARG A 11 11.55 3.88 24.84
CA ARG A 11 11.66 3.60 23.40
C ARG A 11 11.05 2.25 23.04
N LEU A 12 11.38 1.20 23.79
CA LEU A 12 10.84 -0.14 23.57
C LEU A 12 9.32 -0.18 23.73
N ALA A 13 8.77 0.56 24.70
CA ALA A 13 7.32 0.68 24.89
C ALA A 13 6.66 1.54 23.81
N MET A 14 7.32 2.58 23.31
CA MET A 14 6.78 3.41 22.22
C MET A 14 6.76 2.70 20.87
N LEU A 15 7.65 1.74 20.60
CA LEU A 15 7.65 0.98 19.35
C LEU A 15 6.30 0.32 19.04
N PRO A 16 5.71 -0.53 19.91
CA PRO A 16 4.40 -1.13 19.66
C PRO A 16 3.27 -0.11 19.70
N VAL A 17 3.36 0.94 20.51
CA VAL A 17 2.33 2.00 20.58
C VAL A 17 2.24 2.76 19.27
N ILE A 18 3.39 3.20 18.74
CA ILE A 18 3.44 3.93 17.47
C ILE A 18 3.05 2.99 16.34
N ALA A 19 3.58 1.77 16.29
CA ALA A 19 3.25 0.80 15.24
C ALA A 19 1.76 0.42 15.25
N GLY A 20 1.17 0.19 16.43
CA GLY A 20 -0.24 -0.12 16.60
C GLY A 20 -1.14 1.04 16.17
N LEU A 21 -0.83 2.26 16.63
CA LEU A 21 -1.60 3.45 16.25
C LEU A 21 -1.47 3.75 14.75
N SER A 22 -0.27 3.63 14.18
CA SER A 22 -0.05 3.77 12.74
C SER A 22 -0.82 2.72 11.94
N TYR A 23 -0.86 1.47 12.41
CA TYR A 23 -1.62 0.40 11.76
C TYR A 23 -3.13 0.67 11.79
N GLU A 24 -3.69 1.07 12.93
CA GLU A 24 -5.11 1.39 13.06
C GLU A 24 -5.50 2.58 12.19
N LEU A 25 -4.66 3.63 12.15
CA LEU A 25 -4.87 4.78 11.26
C LEU A 25 -4.84 4.37 9.79
N ASN A 26 -3.85 3.59 9.36
CA ASN A 26 -3.79 3.11 7.97
C ASN A 26 -4.98 2.21 7.63
N ARG A 27 -5.38 1.33 8.55
CA ARG A 27 -6.55 0.46 8.38
C ARG A 27 -7.83 1.26 8.27
N TYR A 28 -7.98 2.32 9.06
CA TYR A 28 -9.14 3.20 9.01
C TYR A 28 -9.17 4.02 7.71
N VAL A 29 -8.05 4.61 7.30
CA VAL A 29 -7.92 5.34 6.03
C VAL A 29 -8.22 4.44 4.84
N GLY A 30 -7.69 3.20 4.84
CA GLY A 30 -7.93 2.22 3.78
C GLY A 30 -9.35 1.67 3.73
N ARG A 31 -10.09 1.68 4.85
CA ARG A 31 -11.49 1.22 4.90
C ARG A 31 -12.49 2.32 4.53
N SER A 32 -12.16 3.59 4.72
CA SER A 32 -13.03 4.74 4.48
C SER A 32 -12.76 5.48 3.16
N SER A 33 -12.30 4.77 2.13
CA SER A 33 -11.97 5.36 0.82
C SER A 33 -13.15 5.97 0.04
N SER A 34 -14.40 5.88 0.52
CA SER A 34 -15.57 6.45 -0.15
C SER A 34 -16.24 7.67 0.52
N ASP A 35 -16.15 7.87 1.84
CA ASP A 35 -17.07 8.82 2.53
C ASP A 35 -16.43 10.01 3.28
N ASN A 36 -15.12 10.05 3.52
CA ASN A 36 -14.52 11.11 4.36
C ASN A 36 -13.39 11.90 3.66
N ILE A 37 -13.54 13.22 3.57
CA ILE A 37 -12.55 14.16 2.98
C ILE A 37 -11.17 14.03 3.65
N PHE A 38 -11.12 13.72 4.95
CA PHE A 38 -9.88 13.52 5.71
C PHE A 38 -9.04 12.33 5.23
N THR A 39 -9.65 11.21 4.85
CA THR A 39 -8.91 10.04 4.36
C THR A 39 -8.30 10.31 2.99
N LYS A 40 -9.01 11.08 2.15
CA LYS A 40 -8.51 11.54 0.85
C LYS A 40 -7.29 12.44 1.00
N ILE A 41 -7.26 13.36 1.97
CA ILE A 41 -6.10 14.24 2.21
C ILE A 41 -4.86 13.44 2.65
N ILE A 42 -5.02 12.43 3.50
CA ILE A 42 -3.91 11.58 3.97
C ILE A 42 -3.39 10.67 2.83
N ALA A 43 -4.27 10.15 1.98
CA ALA A 43 -3.89 9.29 0.86
C ALA A 43 -3.36 10.07 -0.36
N TYR A 44 -3.75 11.34 -0.52
CA TYR A 44 -3.36 12.21 -1.62
C TYR A 44 -1.85 12.31 -1.86
N PRO A 45 -0.98 12.50 -0.84
CA PRO A 45 0.46 12.56 -1.07
C PRO A 45 1.03 11.25 -1.65
N GLY A 46 0.53 10.09 -1.21
CA GLY A 46 0.94 8.79 -1.76
C GLY A 46 0.54 8.64 -3.23
N PHE A 47 -0.69 9.04 -3.56
CA PHE A 47 -1.18 9.03 -4.94
C PHE A 47 -0.45 10.04 -5.84
N LEU A 48 -0.05 11.20 -5.29
CA LEU A 48 0.71 12.21 -6.03
C LEU A 48 2.09 11.68 -6.45
N ILE A 49 2.74 10.92 -5.57
CA ILE A 49 4.00 10.23 -5.89
C ILE A 49 3.78 9.19 -6.98
N GLN A 50 2.70 8.41 -6.90
CA GLN A 50 2.35 7.46 -7.96
C GLN A 50 2.19 8.18 -9.30
N LYS A 51 1.47 9.31 -9.34
CA LYS A 51 1.26 10.11 -10.55
C LYS A 51 2.56 10.61 -11.20
N ILE A 52 3.64 10.78 -10.43
CA ILE A 52 4.96 11.13 -10.98
C ILE A 52 5.60 9.93 -11.70
N THR A 53 5.41 8.72 -11.17
CA THR A 53 6.04 7.49 -11.68
C THR A 53 5.19 6.70 -12.68
N THR A 54 3.87 6.87 -12.67
CA THR A 54 2.94 6.16 -13.56
C THR A 54 2.56 7.05 -14.72
N LYS A 55 3.06 6.74 -15.92
CA LYS A 55 2.54 7.28 -17.18
C LYS A 55 1.50 6.32 -17.75
N GLU A 56 0.53 6.87 -18.46
CA GLU A 56 -0.40 6.07 -19.25
C GLU A 56 0.40 5.30 -20.32
N PRO A 57 0.22 3.97 -20.43
CA PRO A 57 0.98 3.15 -21.38
C PRO A 57 0.60 3.51 -22.81
N ASP A 58 1.55 3.40 -23.73
CA ASP A 58 1.26 3.52 -25.16
C ASP A 58 0.57 2.25 -25.70
N ASP A 59 -0.04 2.35 -26.88
CA ASP A 59 -0.78 1.27 -27.53
C ASP A 59 0.08 0.00 -27.74
N SER A 60 1.39 0.16 -27.98
CA SER A 60 2.30 -0.97 -28.18
C SER A 60 2.58 -1.74 -26.89
N MET A 61 2.70 -1.03 -25.75
CA MET A 61 2.83 -1.64 -24.43
C MET A 61 1.56 -2.43 -24.07
N ILE A 62 0.39 -1.91 -24.43
CA ILE A 62 -0.89 -2.59 -24.21
C ILE A 62 -0.97 -3.87 -25.04
N GLU A 63 -0.57 -3.85 -26.32
CA GLU A 63 -0.57 -5.03 -27.17
C GLU A 63 0.34 -6.14 -26.64
N VAL A 64 1.56 -5.79 -26.21
CA VAL A 64 2.51 -6.73 -25.59
C VAL A 64 1.95 -7.31 -24.30
N ALA A 65 1.31 -6.48 -23.47
CA ALA A 65 0.68 -6.94 -22.23
C ALA A 65 -0.45 -7.95 -22.51
N ILE A 66 -1.31 -7.68 -23.49
CA ILE A 66 -2.38 -8.61 -23.89
C ILE A 66 -1.79 -9.92 -24.42
N ALA A 67 -0.75 -9.86 -25.25
CA ALA A 67 -0.09 -11.05 -25.79
C ALA A 67 0.55 -11.91 -24.68
N ALA A 68 1.15 -11.27 -23.66
CA ALA A 68 1.71 -11.96 -22.50
C ALA A 68 0.61 -12.62 -21.64
N MET A 69 -0.46 -11.88 -21.33
CA MET A 69 -1.57 -12.38 -20.51
C MET A 69 -2.26 -13.59 -21.14
N LYS A 70 -2.51 -13.58 -22.46
CA LYS A 70 -3.13 -14.71 -23.18
C LYS A 70 -2.37 -16.04 -23.07
N ARG A 71 -1.05 -16.01 -22.81
CA ARG A 71 -0.25 -17.22 -22.63
C ARG A 71 -0.30 -17.78 -21.20
N VAL A 72 -0.58 -16.92 -20.22
CA VAL A 72 -0.57 -17.28 -18.80
C VAL A 72 -1.98 -17.59 -18.30
N ILE A 73 -3.02 -17.07 -18.95
CA ILE A 73 -4.40 -17.40 -18.63
C ILE A 73 -4.68 -18.86 -19.05
N PRO A 74 -4.97 -19.76 -18.10
CA PRO A 74 -5.29 -21.14 -18.42
C PRO A 74 -6.64 -21.22 -19.14
N GLN A 75 -6.72 -22.06 -20.16
CA GLN A 75 -7.94 -22.19 -20.98
C GLN A 75 -8.98 -23.13 -20.36
N GLY A 76 -8.59 -23.92 -19.36
CA GLY A 76 -9.47 -24.74 -18.55
C GLY A 76 -9.17 -24.51 -17.07
N GLY A 77 -10.22 -24.36 -16.26
CA GLY A 77 -10.13 -24.05 -14.82
C GLY A 77 -9.48 -25.12 -13.93
N GLU A 78 -8.72 -26.06 -14.50
CA GLU A 78 -8.03 -27.14 -13.78
C GLU A 78 -6.49 -26.98 -13.72
N ASP A 79 -5.95 -25.92 -14.35
CA ASP A 79 -4.51 -25.63 -14.42
C ASP A 79 -4.02 -24.68 -13.29
N ASP A 80 -4.92 -24.18 -12.43
CA ASP A 80 -4.60 -23.32 -11.26
C ASP A 80 -4.14 -24.14 -10.04
N ARG A 81 -3.36 -25.22 -10.26
CA ARG A 81 -2.74 -26.01 -9.19
C ARG A 81 -1.27 -25.59 -9.01
N TRP A 82 -1.07 -24.36 -8.53
CA TRP A 82 0.22 -23.85 -8.07
C TRP A 82 0.22 -23.69 -6.55
#